data_AF-A0A424Q4R7-F1
#
_entry.id   AF-A0A424Q4R7-F1
#
_cell.length_a   1.000
_cell.length_b   1.000
_cell.length_c   1.000
_cell.angle_alpha   90.00
_cell.angle_beta   90.00
_cell.angle_gamma   90.00
#
_symmetry.space_group_name_H-M   'P 1'
#
loop_
_entity.id
_entity.type
_entity.pdbx_description
1 polymer ?
#
loop_
_entity_poly.entity_id
_entity_poly.type
_entity_poly.pdbx_seq_one_letter_code
_entity_poly.pdbx_strand_id
1 'polypeptide(L)'
;MVKTSNPFASQLNHKDVSIRRKAVRTLFEMDDPQNLEAFHSLLNDKDSWFRSKALEAHRMWASKIGITSLEFLASHRSIDAKRCAANLLEEFDEDTSEIAKILLKNDDMICQIKASKALVKYDIDGTYTRKFLSSENEKIVSIALSSEKISKEQLIEILQGKSISVKNVALKKLYNYDYSIDDDILLKLIEQGVEEKEIIPFAINNSSECLIKLALGNDSKVIKKLVLDLKSRFDSTEEPVIQLLIENNCHVVLGRWLQGRKDTQSDKLRWEIIENEEVDEIERSRLLERLLGRTNEQEIKIKAEELLKSTNSELLKIIAHNLSTAGD
;
A
#
# COMPACT_ATOMS: atom_id res chain seq x y z
N MET A 1 31.37 12.09 -41.87
CA MET A 1 31.33 13.43 -41.23
C MET A 1 32.48 13.51 -40.24
N VAL A 2 33.37 14.48 -40.39
CA VAL A 2 34.44 14.75 -39.42
C VAL A 2 33.77 15.33 -38.17
N LYS A 3 33.78 14.61 -37.04
CA LYS A 3 33.41 15.18 -35.73
C LYS A 3 34.42 16.29 -35.44
N THR A 4 34.07 17.54 -35.71
CA THR A 4 34.84 18.70 -35.25
C THR A 4 34.83 18.64 -33.73
N SER A 5 35.97 18.29 -33.13
CA SER A 5 36.12 18.22 -31.68
C SER A 5 35.81 19.59 -31.10
N ASN A 6 34.80 19.68 -30.22
CA ASN A 6 34.45 20.93 -29.55
C ASN A 6 35.70 21.47 -28.83
N PRO A 7 36.20 22.68 -29.14
CA PRO A 7 37.45 23.17 -28.58
C PRO A 7 37.44 23.22 -27.05
N PHE A 8 36.26 23.41 -26.43
CA PHE A 8 36.11 23.41 -24.98
C PHE A 8 36.21 22.01 -24.36
N ALA A 9 35.90 20.95 -25.10
CA ALA A 9 36.06 19.56 -24.62
C ALA A 9 37.52 19.26 -24.28
N SER A 10 38.46 19.70 -25.13
CA SER A 10 39.90 19.54 -24.87
C SER A 10 40.38 20.32 -23.63
N GLN A 11 39.73 21.46 -23.33
CA GLN A 11 40.10 22.35 -22.23
C GLN A 11 39.69 21.83 -20.84
N LEU A 12 38.82 20.80 -20.76
CA LEU A 12 38.44 20.18 -19.50
C LEU A 12 39.62 19.57 -18.74
N ASN A 13 40.67 19.16 -19.46
CA ASN A 13 41.89 18.57 -18.92
C ASN A 13 43.09 19.55 -18.88
N HIS A 14 42.83 20.85 -19.05
CA HIS A 14 43.89 21.86 -19.02
C HIS A 14 44.56 21.98 -17.64
N LYS A 15 45.84 22.33 -17.55
CA LYS A 15 46.56 22.46 -16.27
C LYS A 15 46.02 23.58 -15.36
N ASP A 16 45.49 24.65 -15.96
CA ASP A 16 44.93 25.81 -15.27
C ASP A 16 43.45 25.57 -14.94
N VAL A 17 43.12 25.56 -13.63
CA VAL A 17 41.77 25.37 -13.10
C VAL A 17 40.77 26.42 -13.61
N SER A 18 41.19 27.66 -13.83
CA SER A 18 40.32 28.72 -14.35
C SER A 18 39.83 28.40 -15.76
N ILE A 19 40.74 27.93 -16.62
CA ILE A 19 40.43 27.51 -18.00
C ILE A 19 39.49 26.30 -17.97
N ARG A 20 39.76 25.30 -17.14
CA ARG A 20 38.88 24.12 -16.98
C ARG A 20 37.47 24.51 -16.53
N ARG A 21 37.35 25.41 -15.53
CA ARG A 21 36.04 25.89 -15.05
C ARG A 21 35.28 26.67 -16.11
N LYS A 22 35.98 27.48 -16.91
CA LYS A 22 35.39 28.18 -18.06
C LYS A 22 34.86 27.17 -19.08
N ALA A 23 35.66 26.16 -19.43
CA ALA A 23 35.25 25.10 -20.35
C ALA A 23 34.01 24.34 -19.85
N VAL A 24 33.96 23.96 -18.57
CA VAL A 24 32.76 23.34 -17.98
C VAL A 24 31.53 24.22 -18.16
N ARG A 25 31.60 25.51 -17.77
CA ARG A 25 30.45 26.42 -17.90
C ARG A 25 29.99 26.56 -19.35
N THR A 26 30.92 26.79 -20.26
CA THR A 26 30.60 26.95 -21.68
C THR A 26 29.98 25.69 -22.29
N LEU A 27 30.46 24.49 -21.93
CA LEU A 27 29.85 23.25 -22.39
C LEU A 27 28.42 23.06 -21.85
N PHE A 28 28.15 23.44 -20.60
CA PHE A 28 26.79 23.43 -20.06
C PHE A 28 25.88 24.47 -20.73
N GLU A 29 26.38 25.68 -20.98
CA GLU A 29 25.66 26.75 -21.69
C GLU A 29 25.31 26.35 -23.13
N MET A 30 26.13 25.53 -23.78
CA MET A 30 25.86 24.98 -25.11
C MET A 30 24.71 23.96 -25.13
N ASP A 31 24.39 23.33 -23.99
CA ASP A 31 23.38 22.25 -23.84
C ASP A 31 23.39 21.20 -24.98
N ASP A 32 24.58 20.82 -25.45
CA ASP A 32 24.74 19.81 -26.49
C ASP A 32 25.13 18.46 -25.87
N PRO A 33 24.24 17.45 -25.91
CA PRO A 33 24.48 16.13 -25.34
C PRO A 33 25.70 15.42 -25.90
N GLN A 34 26.13 15.75 -27.13
CA GLN A 34 27.30 15.12 -27.76
C GLN A 34 28.61 15.43 -27.00
N ASN A 35 28.61 16.39 -26.07
CA ASN A 35 29.76 16.71 -25.23
C ASN A 35 29.91 15.79 -24.01
N LEU A 36 28.95 14.91 -23.71
CA LEU A 36 28.94 14.14 -22.47
C LEU A 36 30.23 13.31 -22.27
N GLU A 37 30.71 12.66 -23.31
CA GLU A 37 31.91 11.82 -23.26
C GLU A 37 33.16 12.60 -22.80
N ALA A 38 33.24 13.90 -23.08
CA ALA A 38 34.35 14.75 -22.65
C ALA A 38 34.44 14.86 -21.12
N PHE A 39 33.31 14.72 -20.41
CA PHE A 39 33.23 14.79 -18.96
C PHE A 39 33.69 13.50 -18.26
N HIS A 40 33.89 12.38 -18.97
CA HIS A 40 34.29 11.11 -18.39
C HIS A 40 35.58 11.19 -17.55
N SER A 41 36.57 11.94 -18.05
CA SER A 41 37.85 12.17 -17.36
C SER A 41 37.67 12.86 -16.00
N LEU A 42 36.67 13.74 -15.89
CA LEU A 42 36.42 14.54 -14.69
C LEU A 42 35.85 13.73 -13.51
N LEU A 43 35.27 12.54 -13.75
CA LEU A 43 34.83 11.65 -12.66
C LEU A 43 35.99 11.19 -11.76
N ASN A 44 37.22 11.26 -12.25
CA ASN A 44 38.43 10.89 -11.53
C ASN A 44 39.25 12.10 -11.06
N ASP A 45 38.71 13.31 -11.19
CA ASP A 45 39.41 14.51 -10.78
C ASP A 45 39.65 14.57 -9.26
N LYS A 46 40.74 15.22 -8.84
CA LYS A 46 41.08 15.41 -7.43
C LYS A 46 40.11 16.37 -6.75
N ASP A 47 39.69 17.43 -7.44
CA ASP A 47 38.74 18.41 -6.94
C ASP A 47 37.30 17.89 -7.12
N SER A 48 36.57 17.83 -6.01
CA SER A 48 35.19 17.36 -5.95
C SER A 48 34.24 18.17 -6.82
N TRP A 49 34.52 19.45 -7.05
CA TRP A 49 33.71 20.31 -7.91
C TRP A 49 33.63 19.76 -9.34
N PHE A 50 34.75 19.30 -9.91
CA PHE A 50 34.77 18.72 -11.25
C PHE A 50 34.09 17.35 -11.30
N ARG A 51 34.27 16.51 -10.27
CA ARG A 51 33.55 15.23 -10.18
C ARG A 51 32.03 15.44 -10.14
N SER A 52 31.56 16.39 -9.33
CA SER A 52 30.13 16.74 -9.27
C SER A 52 29.61 17.25 -10.61
N LYS A 53 30.39 18.09 -11.31
CA LYS A 53 30.01 18.59 -12.64
C LYS A 53 29.99 17.50 -13.71
N ALA A 54 30.84 16.49 -13.62
CA ALA A 54 30.75 15.32 -14.49
C ALA A 54 29.45 14.54 -14.28
N LEU A 55 29.07 14.29 -13.02
CA LEU A 55 27.79 13.62 -12.69
C LEU A 55 26.57 14.46 -13.12
N GLU A 56 26.65 15.79 -12.99
CA GLU A 56 25.62 16.72 -13.47
C GLU A 56 25.44 16.66 -14.99
N ALA A 57 26.54 16.57 -15.74
CA ALA A 57 26.48 16.39 -17.20
C ALA A 57 25.75 15.09 -17.57
N HIS A 58 26.03 13.98 -16.88
CA HIS A 58 25.30 12.72 -17.10
C HIS A 58 23.82 12.85 -16.77
N ARG A 59 23.45 13.51 -15.65
CA ARG A 59 22.03 13.74 -15.34
C ARG A 59 21.32 14.58 -16.39
N MET A 60 22.02 15.54 -16.99
CA MET A 60 21.44 16.45 -17.97
C MET A 60 21.29 15.82 -19.36
N TRP A 61 22.23 14.96 -19.75
CA TRP A 61 22.39 14.57 -21.16
C TRP A 61 22.29 13.07 -21.44
N ALA A 62 22.41 12.18 -20.44
CA ALA A 62 22.44 10.74 -20.70
C ALA A 62 21.17 10.22 -21.40
N SER A 63 19.97 10.64 -20.97
CA SER A 63 18.70 10.26 -21.61
C SER A 63 18.58 10.74 -23.05
N LYS A 64 19.18 11.91 -23.37
CA LYS A 64 19.22 12.47 -24.73
C LYS A 64 20.16 11.69 -25.67
N ILE A 65 21.08 10.89 -25.13
CA ILE A 65 22.04 10.08 -25.92
C ILE A 65 21.57 8.63 -26.07
N GLY A 66 20.97 8.06 -25.03
CA GLY A 66 20.51 6.66 -25.00
C GLY A 66 21.21 5.83 -23.93
N ILE A 67 20.70 4.61 -23.71
CA ILE A 67 21.06 3.76 -22.55
C ILE A 67 22.56 3.46 -22.48
N THR A 68 23.23 3.30 -23.63
CA THR A 68 24.66 3.00 -23.71
C THR A 68 25.53 4.05 -23.01
N SER A 69 25.03 5.28 -22.86
CA SER A 69 25.72 6.34 -22.10
C SER A 69 25.87 6.01 -20.60
N LEU A 70 25.08 5.08 -20.06
CA LEU A 70 25.17 4.65 -18.67
C LEU A 70 26.24 3.59 -18.41
N GLU A 71 26.70 2.86 -19.44
CA GLU A 71 27.68 1.76 -19.27
C GLU A 71 28.95 2.22 -18.57
N PHE A 72 29.44 3.41 -18.96
CA PHE A 72 30.62 4.01 -18.38
C PHE A 72 30.45 4.29 -16.88
N LEU A 73 29.31 4.86 -16.48
CA LEU A 73 29.00 5.13 -15.08
C LEU A 73 28.78 3.85 -14.26
N ALA A 74 28.03 2.89 -14.80
CA ALA A 74 27.69 1.64 -14.12
C ALA A 74 28.92 0.77 -13.82
N SER A 75 29.92 0.81 -14.71
CA SER A 75 31.17 0.07 -14.57
C SER A 75 32.28 0.88 -13.91
N HIS A 76 32.04 2.16 -13.59
CA HIS A 76 33.07 3.04 -13.05
C HIS A 76 33.51 2.62 -11.64
N ARG A 77 34.77 2.88 -11.26
CA ARG A 77 35.28 2.56 -9.91
C ARG A 77 34.63 3.39 -8.78
N SER A 78 34.14 4.58 -9.09
CA SER A 78 33.52 5.49 -8.12
C SER A 78 32.09 5.04 -7.81
N ILE A 79 31.78 4.91 -6.52
CA ILE A 79 30.42 4.59 -6.09
C ILE A 79 29.41 5.67 -6.47
N ASP A 80 29.81 6.95 -6.47
CA ASP A 80 28.91 8.05 -6.84
C ASP A 80 28.52 7.98 -8.32
N ALA A 81 29.44 7.51 -9.18
CA ALA A 81 29.16 7.27 -10.59
C ALA A 81 28.15 6.12 -10.78
N LYS A 82 28.36 5.00 -10.07
CA LYS A 82 27.42 3.85 -10.10
C LYS A 82 26.03 4.24 -9.59
N ARG A 83 25.96 4.98 -8.48
CA ARG A 83 24.69 5.50 -7.94
C ARG A 83 24.03 6.48 -8.90
N CYS A 84 24.82 7.28 -9.62
CA CYS A 84 24.29 8.13 -10.68
C CYS A 84 23.66 7.32 -11.81
N ALA A 85 24.35 6.28 -12.33
CA ALA A 85 23.75 5.37 -13.31
C ALA A 85 22.47 4.72 -12.78
N ALA A 86 22.50 4.20 -11.55
CA ALA A 86 21.37 3.54 -10.93
C ALA A 86 20.14 4.44 -10.80
N ASN A 87 20.34 5.70 -10.41
CA ASN A 87 19.27 6.68 -10.33
C ASN A 87 18.70 7.05 -11.70
N LEU A 88 19.53 7.02 -12.75
CA LEU A 88 19.13 7.36 -14.10
C LEU A 88 18.40 6.22 -14.83
N LEU A 89 18.40 4.98 -14.33
CA LEU A 89 17.73 3.84 -14.99
C LEU A 89 16.23 4.11 -15.29
N GLU A 90 15.54 4.86 -14.43
CA GLU A 90 14.12 5.16 -14.57
C GLU A 90 13.83 6.31 -15.56
N GLU A 91 14.86 7.07 -15.96
CA GLU A 91 14.75 8.20 -16.90
C GLU A 91 14.79 7.75 -18.38
N PHE A 92 14.96 6.45 -18.63
CA PHE A 92 14.94 5.86 -19.97
C PHE A 92 13.63 5.10 -20.20
N ASP A 93 13.02 5.33 -21.35
CA ASP A 93 11.81 4.62 -21.78
C ASP A 93 12.12 3.19 -22.28
N GLU A 94 13.35 2.98 -22.75
CA GLU A 94 13.86 1.72 -23.28
C GLU A 94 14.27 0.72 -22.17
N ASP A 95 14.49 -0.55 -22.54
CA ASP A 95 14.89 -1.62 -21.60
C ASP A 95 16.31 -1.39 -21.05
N THR A 96 16.41 -1.06 -19.76
CA THR A 96 17.67 -0.81 -19.06
C THR A 96 18.25 -2.04 -18.35
N SER A 97 17.76 -3.25 -18.64
CA SER A 97 18.11 -4.48 -17.95
C SER A 97 19.61 -4.79 -17.96
N GLU A 98 20.32 -4.57 -19.07
CA GLU A 98 21.76 -4.86 -19.14
C GLU A 98 22.57 -3.97 -18.18
N ILE A 99 22.25 -2.68 -18.11
CA ILE A 99 22.88 -1.75 -17.16
C ILE A 99 22.52 -2.12 -15.72
N ALA A 100 21.24 -2.45 -15.47
CA ALA A 100 20.79 -2.89 -14.16
C ALA A 100 21.50 -4.17 -13.70
N LYS A 101 21.77 -5.15 -14.59
CA LYS A 101 22.56 -6.36 -14.27
C LYS A 101 23.98 -6.02 -13.81
N ILE A 102 24.62 -5.01 -14.40
CA ILE A 102 25.95 -4.54 -13.97
C ILE A 102 25.86 -3.95 -12.55
N LEU A 103 24.89 -3.07 -12.33
CA LEU A 103 24.71 -2.38 -11.04
C LEU A 103 24.29 -3.33 -9.91
N LEU A 104 23.52 -4.37 -10.20
CA LEU A 104 23.08 -5.37 -9.22
C LEU A 104 24.25 -6.16 -8.62
N LYS A 105 25.35 -6.34 -9.36
CA LYS A 105 26.57 -7.03 -8.87
C LYS A 105 27.36 -6.19 -7.88
N ASN A 106 26.98 -4.93 -7.65
CA ASN A 106 27.65 -4.07 -6.68
C ASN A 106 27.07 -4.26 -5.28
N ASP A 107 27.91 -4.14 -4.25
CA ASP A 107 27.51 -4.27 -2.84
C ASP A 107 26.75 -3.05 -2.30
N ASP A 108 26.61 -1.98 -3.09
CA ASP A 108 25.86 -0.81 -2.67
C ASP A 108 24.34 -1.01 -2.75
N MET A 109 23.69 -0.81 -1.61
CA MET A 109 22.25 -0.99 -1.48
C MET A 109 21.44 -0.10 -2.43
N ILE A 110 21.88 1.15 -2.70
CA ILE A 110 21.15 2.05 -3.61
C ILE A 110 21.20 1.50 -5.03
N CYS A 111 22.39 1.07 -5.48
CA CYS A 111 22.56 0.41 -6.77
C CYS A 111 21.68 -0.84 -6.89
N GLN A 112 21.69 -1.71 -5.89
CA GLN A 112 20.88 -2.94 -5.90
C GLN A 112 19.38 -2.65 -5.95
N ILE A 113 18.86 -1.75 -5.12
CA ILE A 113 17.43 -1.39 -5.08
C ILE A 113 16.98 -0.84 -6.43
N LYS A 114 17.73 0.10 -7.00
CA LYS A 114 17.39 0.72 -8.29
C LYS A 114 17.51 -0.26 -9.45
N ALA A 115 18.56 -1.09 -9.45
CA ALA A 115 18.71 -2.16 -10.43
C ALA A 115 17.57 -3.18 -10.33
N SER A 116 17.18 -3.60 -9.13
CA SER A 116 16.06 -4.53 -8.94
C SER A 116 14.76 -3.98 -9.48
N LYS A 117 14.48 -2.68 -9.30
CA LYS A 117 13.27 -2.04 -9.85
C LYS A 117 13.26 -2.05 -11.37
N ALA A 118 14.39 -1.68 -12.00
CA ALA A 118 14.52 -1.75 -13.45
C ALA A 118 14.36 -3.19 -13.98
N LEU A 119 15.01 -4.16 -13.34
CA LEU A 119 14.93 -5.56 -13.75
C LEU A 119 13.53 -6.14 -13.61
N VAL A 120 12.79 -5.79 -12.55
CA VAL A 120 11.39 -6.21 -12.38
C VAL A 120 10.48 -5.56 -13.42
N LYS A 121 10.71 -4.29 -13.80
CA LYS A 121 9.91 -3.59 -14.82
C LYS A 121 9.94 -4.31 -16.17
N TYR A 122 11.08 -4.88 -16.54
CA TYR A 122 11.29 -5.59 -17.82
C TYR A 122 11.33 -7.12 -17.66
N ASP A 123 10.84 -7.66 -16.54
CA ASP A 123 10.86 -9.09 -16.21
C ASP A 123 9.74 -9.85 -16.94
N ILE A 124 9.99 -10.29 -18.18
CA ILE A 124 8.95 -10.92 -19.02
C ILE A 124 8.53 -12.29 -18.47
N ASP A 125 9.49 -13.08 -17.98
CA ASP A 125 9.32 -14.48 -17.57
C ASP A 125 9.22 -14.67 -16.04
N GLY A 126 9.31 -13.59 -15.26
CA GLY A 126 9.26 -13.65 -13.80
C GLY A 126 10.56 -14.13 -13.14
N THR A 127 11.65 -14.25 -13.90
CA THR A 127 12.94 -14.75 -13.38
C THR A 127 13.49 -13.84 -12.28
N TYR A 128 13.48 -12.52 -12.49
CA TYR A 128 13.96 -11.57 -11.49
C TYR A 128 13.00 -11.44 -10.31
N THR A 129 11.71 -11.49 -10.56
CA THR A 129 10.66 -11.52 -9.54
C THR A 129 10.91 -12.66 -8.57
N ARG A 130 11.04 -13.91 -9.07
CA ARG A 130 11.31 -15.07 -8.22
C ARG A 130 12.62 -14.92 -7.44
N LYS A 131 13.68 -14.46 -8.10
CA LYS A 131 14.99 -14.24 -7.47
C LYS A 131 14.89 -13.24 -6.31
N PHE A 132 14.19 -12.12 -6.51
CA PHE A 132 14.14 -11.04 -5.54
C PHE A 132 13.17 -11.29 -4.37
N LEU A 133 12.16 -12.15 -4.53
CA LEU A 133 11.34 -12.62 -3.40
C LEU A 133 12.16 -13.36 -2.33
N SER A 134 13.24 -14.04 -2.74
CA SER A 134 14.16 -14.74 -1.85
C SER A 134 15.19 -13.82 -1.18
N SER A 135 15.19 -12.52 -1.48
CA SER A 135 16.13 -11.55 -0.92
C SER A 135 15.96 -11.39 0.61
N GLU A 136 17.07 -11.16 1.30
CA GLU A 136 17.10 -10.71 2.69
C GLU A 136 16.73 -9.23 2.81
N ASN A 137 16.97 -8.43 1.76
CA ASN A 137 16.63 -7.03 1.74
C ASN A 137 15.14 -6.84 1.45
N GLU A 138 14.38 -6.41 2.47
CA GLU A 138 12.93 -6.21 2.40
C GLU A 138 12.50 -5.26 1.29
N LYS A 139 13.29 -4.21 0.99
CA LYS A 139 12.96 -3.27 -0.10
C LYS A 139 13.01 -3.95 -1.46
N ILE A 140 13.95 -4.86 -1.66
CA ILE A 140 14.06 -5.66 -2.88
C ILE A 140 12.89 -6.65 -2.97
N VAL A 141 12.48 -7.24 -1.85
CA VAL A 141 11.27 -8.08 -1.81
C VAL A 141 10.02 -7.28 -2.16
N SER A 142 9.84 -6.08 -1.59
CA SER A 142 8.71 -5.19 -1.93
C SER A 142 8.69 -4.78 -3.41
N ILE A 143 9.87 -4.58 -4.03
CA ILE A 143 9.98 -4.35 -5.47
C ILE A 143 9.53 -5.59 -6.25
N ALA A 144 9.96 -6.80 -5.84
CA ALA A 144 9.50 -8.02 -6.48
C ALA A 144 7.97 -8.17 -6.38
N LEU A 145 7.39 -7.81 -5.23
CA LEU A 145 5.94 -7.80 -5.01
C LEU A 145 5.19 -6.82 -5.91
N SER A 146 5.82 -5.82 -6.54
CA SER A 146 5.12 -4.98 -7.54
C SER A 146 4.98 -5.67 -8.91
N SER A 147 5.72 -6.74 -9.18
CA SER A 147 5.71 -7.47 -10.46
C SER A 147 4.38 -8.15 -10.78
N GLU A 148 3.85 -7.99 -11.99
CA GLU A 148 2.68 -8.72 -12.47
C GLU A 148 2.94 -10.22 -12.69
N LYS A 149 4.20 -10.67 -12.62
CA LYS A 149 4.60 -12.07 -12.84
C LYS A 149 4.58 -12.93 -11.58
N ILE A 150 4.09 -12.39 -10.46
CA ILE A 150 4.02 -13.12 -9.20
C ILE A 150 2.79 -14.04 -9.16
N SER A 151 2.97 -15.29 -8.74
CA SER A 151 1.87 -16.25 -8.59
C SER A 151 1.18 -16.14 -7.23
N LYS A 152 -0.02 -16.74 -7.12
CA LYS A 152 -0.75 -16.85 -5.85
C LYS A 152 0.06 -17.61 -4.80
N GLU A 153 0.71 -18.71 -5.19
CA GLU A 153 1.51 -19.56 -4.31
C GLU A 153 2.68 -18.80 -3.72
N GLN A 154 3.36 -17.98 -4.55
CA GLN A 154 4.46 -17.13 -4.09
C GLN A 154 3.99 -16.06 -3.10
N LEU A 155 2.82 -15.45 -3.36
CA LEU A 155 2.24 -14.50 -2.42
C LEU A 155 1.91 -15.16 -1.07
N ILE A 156 1.34 -16.38 -1.08
CA ILE A 156 1.05 -17.14 0.13
C ILE A 156 2.33 -17.53 0.88
N GLU A 157 3.38 -17.95 0.19
CA GLU A 157 4.67 -18.27 0.80
C GLU A 157 5.27 -17.06 1.53
N ILE A 158 5.16 -15.86 0.94
CA ILE A 158 5.62 -14.60 1.55
C ILE A 158 4.89 -14.31 2.88
N LEU A 159 3.61 -14.66 2.99
CA LEU A 159 2.84 -14.50 4.23
C LEU A 159 3.39 -15.33 5.39
N GLN A 160 4.11 -16.41 5.13
CA GLN A 160 4.63 -17.30 6.17
C GLN A 160 5.95 -16.81 6.77
N GLY A 161 6.87 -16.28 5.95
CA GLY A 161 8.28 -16.12 6.36
C GLY A 161 8.87 -14.69 6.36
N LYS A 162 8.15 -13.66 5.91
CA LYS A 162 8.72 -12.29 5.78
C LYS A 162 8.26 -11.34 6.88
N SER A 163 8.78 -10.11 6.89
CA SER A 163 8.41 -9.07 7.87
C SER A 163 6.95 -8.64 7.72
N ILE A 164 6.36 -8.06 8.77
CA ILE A 164 4.97 -7.56 8.76
C ILE A 164 4.73 -6.59 7.60
N SER A 165 5.70 -5.72 7.31
CA SER A 165 5.60 -4.75 6.20
C SER A 165 5.46 -5.46 4.84
N VAL A 166 6.27 -6.50 4.59
CA VAL A 166 6.20 -7.29 3.36
C VAL A 166 4.89 -8.07 3.28
N LYS A 167 4.41 -8.64 4.39
CA LYS A 167 3.11 -9.33 4.45
C LYS A 167 1.95 -8.41 4.09
N ASN A 168 1.94 -7.17 4.61
CA ASN A 168 0.90 -6.18 4.26
C ASN A 168 0.88 -5.86 2.75
N VAL A 169 2.05 -5.77 2.11
CA VAL A 169 2.13 -5.57 0.65
C VAL A 169 1.60 -6.80 -0.10
N ALA A 170 1.94 -8.01 0.34
CA ALA A 170 1.45 -9.25 -0.26
C ALA A 170 -0.08 -9.39 -0.13
N LEU A 171 -0.66 -9.07 1.04
CA LEU A 171 -2.11 -9.07 1.25
C LEU A 171 -2.83 -8.10 0.31
N LYS A 172 -2.35 -6.86 0.17
CA LYS A 172 -2.92 -5.92 -0.81
C LYS A 172 -2.94 -6.48 -2.22
N LYS A 173 -1.87 -7.17 -2.60
CA LYS A 173 -1.76 -7.75 -3.93
C LYS A 173 -2.68 -8.94 -4.14
N LEU A 174 -2.78 -9.84 -3.15
CA LEU A 174 -3.74 -10.94 -3.14
C LEU A 174 -5.16 -10.41 -3.30
N TYR A 175 -5.50 -9.32 -2.61
CA TYR A 175 -6.82 -8.70 -2.69
C TYR A 175 -7.07 -8.08 -4.07
N ASN A 176 -6.10 -7.35 -4.63
CA ASN A 176 -6.24 -6.74 -5.96
C ASN A 176 -6.40 -7.77 -7.09
N TYR A 177 -5.98 -9.01 -6.88
CA TYR A 177 -6.15 -10.12 -7.83
C TYR A 177 -7.33 -11.05 -7.47
N ASP A 178 -8.16 -10.66 -6.51
CA ASP A 178 -9.31 -11.45 -6.03
C ASP A 178 -8.93 -12.88 -5.61
N TYR A 179 -7.71 -13.06 -5.09
CA TYR A 179 -7.25 -14.36 -4.62
C TYR A 179 -7.77 -14.65 -3.21
N SER A 180 -8.43 -15.79 -3.05
CA SER A 180 -8.83 -16.31 -1.74
C SER A 180 -7.62 -16.75 -0.90
N ILE A 181 -7.73 -16.61 0.42
CA ILE A 181 -6.73 -17.04 1.40
C ILE A 181 -7.44 -17.90 2.43
N ASP A 182 -6.80 -19.00 2.85
CA ASP A 182 -7.36 -19.88 3.87
C ASP A 182 -7.44 -19.20 5.24
N ASP A 183 -8.50 -19.48 5.98
CA ASP A 183 -8.78 -18.81 7.26
C ASP A 183 -7.68 -19.04 8.31
N ASP A 184 -7.11 -20.24 8.34
CA ASP A 184 -5.98 -20.60 9.22
C ASP A 184 -4.75 -19.69 9.00
N ILE A 185 -4.54 -19.25 7.75
CA ILE A 185 -3.44 -18.32 7.43
C ILE A 185 -3.78 -16.94 7.98
N LEU A 186 -5.02 -16.47 7.79
CA LEU A 186 -5.47 -15.16 8.27
C LEU A 186 -5.38 -15.07 9.80
N LEU A 187 -5.82 -16.09 10.52
CA LEU A 187 -5.75 -16.16 11.98
C LEU A 187 -4.31 -16.07 12.50
N LYS A 188 -3.38 -16.79 11.86
CA LYS A 188 -1.93 -16.70 12.18
C LYS A 188 -1.36 -15.32 11.90
N LEU A 189 -1.83 -14.63 10.86
CA LEU A 189 -1.36 -13.27 10.54
C LEU A 189 -1.80 -12.26 11.59
N ILE A 190 -3.04 -12.36 12.09
CA ILE A 190 -3.53 -11.53 13.21
C ILE A 190 -2.63 -11.73 14.43
N GLU A 191 -2.32 -12.96 14.80
CA GLU A 191 -1.47 -13.29 15.95
C GLU A 191 -0.04 -12.75 15.82
N GLN A 192 0.46 -12.63 14.59
CA GLN A 192 1.77 -12.06 14.30
C GLN A 192 1.78 -10.52 14.26
N GLY A 193 0.64 -9.86 14.50
CA GLY A 193 0.52 -8.40 14.50
C GLY A 193 0.49 -7.78 13.10
N VAL A 194 0.05 -8.54 12.08
CA VAL A 194 -0.22 -8.01 10.74
C VAL A 194 -1.38 -7.03 10.81
N GLU A 195 -1.36 -6.00 9.95
CA GLU A 195 -2.36 -4.95 10.01
C GLU A 195 -3.75 -5.50 9.66
N GLU A 196 -4.64 -5.61 10.64
CA GLU A 196 -5.97 -6.20 10.49
C GLU A 196 -6.80 -5.57 9.37
N LYS A 197 -6.58 -4.29 9.07
CA LYS A 197 -7.25 -3.61 7.95
C LYS A 197 -6.98 -4.26 6.58
N GLU A 198 -5.83 -4.91 6.42
CA GLU A 198 -5.44 -5.64 5.20
C GLU A 198 -6.01 -7.06 5.20
N ILE A 199 -6.46 -7.56 6.36
CA ILE A 199 -7.07 -8.90 6.54
C ILE A 199 -8.60 -8.84 6.36
N ILE A 200 -9.24 -7.75 6.80
CA ILE A 200 -10.69 -7.53 6.73
C ILE A 200 -11.32 -7.97 5.39
N PRO A 201 -10.78 -7.59 4.21
CA PRO A 201 -11.43 -7.94 2.96
C PRO A 201 -11.51 -9.45 2.72
N PHE A 202 -10.50 -10.20 3.16
CA PHE A 202 -10.47 -11.66 3.06
C PHE A 202 -11.41 -12.31 4.07
N ALA A 203 -11.41 -11.82 5.30
CA ALA A 203 -12.30 -12.33 6.36
C ALA A 203 -13.79 -12.16 5.97
N ILE A 204 -14.14 -11.02 5.37
CA ILE A 204 -15.48 -10.77 4.82
C ILE A 204 -15.82 -11.77 3.71
N ASN A 205 -14.91 -11.95 2.74
CA ASN A 205 -15.16 -12.81 1.59
C ASN A 205 -15.28 -14.29 1.98
N ASN A 206 -14.55 -14.73 3.01
CA ASN A 206 -14.59 -16.11 3.49
C ASN A 206 -15.80 -16.40 4.38
N SER A 207 -16.35 -15.39 5.08
CA SER A 207 -17.42 -15.59 6.08
C SER A 207 -17.08 -16.68 7.10
N SER A 208 -15.96 -16.51 7.80
CA SER A 208 -15.31 -17.53 8.63
C SER A 208 -14.91 -17.03 10.03
N GLU A 209 -14.22 -17.86 10.82
CA GLU A 209 -13.79 -17.56 12.19
C GLU A 209 -12.94 -16.28 12.29
N CYS A 210 -12.10 -16.01 11.29
CA CYS A 210 -11.33 -14.77 11.25
C CYS A 210 -12.22 -13.51 11.28
N LEU A 211 -13.39 -13.53 10.64
CA LEU A 211 -14.33 -12.41 10.67
C LEU A 211 -14.87 -12.18 12.09
N ILE A 212 -15.22 -13.27 12.78
CA ILE A 212 -15.72 -13.23 14.16
C ILE A 212 -14.64 -12.66 15.09
N LYS A 213 -13.39 -13.13 14.97
CA LYS A 213 -12.24 -12.63 15.75
C LYS A 213 -12.05 -11.12 15.57
N LEU A 214 -12.14 -10.62 14.34
CA LEU A 214 -12.04 -9.18 14.05
C LEU A 214 -13.23 -8.39 14.58
N ALA A 215 -14.44 -8.95 14.49
CA ALA A 215 -15.68 -8.30 14.93
C ALA A 215 -15.81 -8.19 16.46
N LEU A 216 -15.30 -9.18 17.19
CA LEU A 216 -15.24 -9.20 18.66
C LEU A 216 -14.01 -8.45 19.22
N GLY A 217 -13.11 -7.98 18.35
CA GLY A 217 -11.95 -7.18 18.75
C GLY A 217 -12.35 -5.81 19.32
N ASN A 218 -11.42 -5.18 20.06
CA ASN A 218 -11.65 -3.89 20.70
C ASN A 218 -11.06 -2.69 19.94
N ASP A 219 -10.39 -2.90 18.80
CA ASP A 219 -9.80 -1.80 18.03
C ASP A 219 -10.89 -1.04 17.25
N SER A 220 -11.19 0.17 17.72
CA SER A 220 -12.16 1.07 17.10
C SER A 220 -11.90 1.38 15.61
N LYS A 221 -10.63 1.40 15.15
CA LYS A 221 -10.27 1.65 13.75
C LYS A 221 -10.60 0.44 12.89
N VAL A 222 -10.35 -0.77 13.41
CA VAL A 222 -10.66 -2.04 12.76
C VAL A 222 -12.17 -2.19 12.62
N ILE A 223 -12.93 -2.04 13.72
CA ILE A 223 -14.40 -2.07 13.70
C ILE A 223 -14.95 -1.06 12.69
N LYS A 224 -14.42 0.18 12.68
CA LYS A 224 -14.88 1.21 11.74
C LYS A 224 -14.65 0.79 10.30
N LYS A 225 -13.46 0.27 9.95
CA LYS A 225 -13.15 -0.20 8.60
C LYS A 225 -14.00 -1.42 8.21
N LEU A 226 -14.17 -2.38 9.12
CA LEU A 226 -15.00 -3.55 8.92
C LEU A 226 -16.45 -3.17 8.60
N VAL A 227 -17.05 -2.29 9.41
CA VAL A 227 -18.42 -1.81 9.19
C VAL A 227 -18.55 -1.06 7.86
N LEU A 228 -17.57 -0.23 7.49
CA LEU A 228 -17.59 0.47 6.20
C LEU A 228 -17.61 -0.52 5.03
N ASP A 229 -16.77 -1.54 5.08
CA ASP A 229 -16.68 -2.55 4.02
C ASP A 229 -17.95 -3.40 3.95
N LEU A 230 -18.52 -3.79 5.09
CA LEU A 230 -19.79 -4.50 5.13
C LEU A 230 -20.93 -3.67 4.53
N LYS A 231 -21.03 -2.38 4.89
CA LYS A 231 -22.07 -1.48 4.34
C LYS A 231 -21.93 -1.26 2.84
N SER A 232 -20.72 -1.26 2.31
CA SER A 232 -20.50 -1.07 0.87
C SER A 232 -20.86 -2.30 0.01
N ARG A 233 -20.99 -3.48 0.62
CA ARG A 233 -21.12 -4.75 -0.10
C ARG A 233 -22.43 -5.49 0.18
N PHE A 234 -23.00 -5.32 1.36
CA PHE A 234 -24.12 -6.13 1.85
C PHE A 234 -25.23 -5.24 2.39
N ASP A 235 -26.44 -5.45 1.87
CA ASP A 235 -27.62 -4.67 2.24
C ASP A 235 -28.74 -5.47 2.90
N SER A 236 -28.65 -6.79 2.89
CA SER A 236 -29.64 -7.68 3.49
C SER A 236 -29.11 -8.38 4.73
N THR A 237 -30.00 -8.67 5.68
CA THR A 237 -29.67 -9.51 6.85
C THR A 237 -29.46 -10.97 6.46
N GLU A 238 -29.97 -11.41 5.30
CA GLU A 238 -29.89 -12.80 4.81
C GLU A 238 -28.52 -13.16 4.21
N GLU A 239 -27.63 -12.17 4.05
CA GLU A 239 -26.29 -12.39 3.53
C GLU A 239 -25.50 -13.31 4.47
N PRO A 240 -24.79 -14.34 3.97
CA PRO A 240 -24.07 -15.31 4.82
C PRO A 240 -23.11 -14.66 5.82
N VAL A 241 -22.43 -13.60 5.39
CA VAL A 241 -21.52 -12.81 6.22
C VAL A 241 -22.23 -12.11 7.37
N ILE A 242 -23.47 -11.65 7.17
CA ILE A 242 -24.26 -10.97 8.19
C ILE A 242 -24.88 -11.99 9.13
N GLN A 243 -25.39 -13.12 8.60
CA GLN A 243 -25.88 -14.24 9.41
C GLN A 243 -24.79 -14.77 10.36
N LEU A 244 -23.57 -14.94 9.88
CA LEU A 244 -22.45 -15.36 10.72
C LEU A 244 -22.21 -14.41 11.91
N LEU A 245 -22.30 -13.10 11.67
CA LEU A 245 -22.15 -12.09 12.72
C LEU A 245 -23.33 -12.12 13.72
N ILE A 246 -24.55 -12.43 13.26
CA ILE A 246 -25.73 -12.59 14.10
C ILE A 246 -25.57 -13.81 15.00
N GLU A 247 -25.26 -14.97 14.43
CA GLU A 247 -25.09 -16.24 15.14
C GLU A 247 -23.99 -16.19 16.21
N ASN A 248 -22.98 -15.33 16.01
CA ASN A 248 -21.85 -15.16 16.92
C ASN A 248 -21.93 -13.91 17.80
N ASN A 249 -23.11 -13.28 17.91
CA ASN A 249 -23.37 -12.18 18.84
C ASN A 249 -22.42 -10.98 18.66
N CYS A 250 -22.04 -10.67 17.42
CA CYS A 250 -21.15 -9.55 17.08
C CYS A 250 -21.88 -8.18 17.14
N HIS A 251 -22.55 -7.89 18.26
CA HIS A 251 -23.54 -6.81 18.39
C HIS A 251 -22.97 -5.41 18.11
N VAL A 252 -21.72 -5.13 18.46
CA VAL A 252 -21.09 -3.81 18.18
C VAL A 252 -20.96 -3.56 16.68
N VAL A 253 -20.56 -4.57 15.92
CA VAL A 253 -20.44 -4.47 14.45
C VAL A 253 -21.84 -4.42 13.82
N LEU A 254 -22.73 -5.32 14.21
CA LEU A 254 -24.11 -5.38 13.72
C LEU A 254 -24.85 -4.07 13.99
N GLY A 255 -24.78 -3.54 15.20
CA GLY A 255 -25.45 -2.29 15.58
C GLY A 255 -24.98 -1.10 14.74
N ARG A 256 -23.68 -1.02 14.43
CA ARG A 256 -23.14 0.01 13.54
C ARG A 256 -23.49 -0.24 12.07
N TRP A 257 -23.56 -1.49 11.63
CA TRP A 257 -23.99 -1.86 10.28
C TRP A 257 -25.48 -1.53 10.05
N LEU A 258 -26.33 -1.72 11.05
CA LEU A 258 -27.75 -1.35 11.06
C LEU A 258 -28.02 0.16 11.05
N GLN A 259 -27.01 0.99 11.34
CA GLN A 259 -27.19 2.44 11.40
C GLN A 259 -27.57 3.01 10.02
N GLY A 260 -28.74 3.65 9.97
CA GLY A 260 -29.30 4.28 8.76
C GLY A 260 -30.22 3.36 7.95
N ARG A 261 -30.27 2.06 8.26
CA ARG A 261 -31.16 1.09 7.60
C ARG A 261 -32.58 1.19 8.17
N LYS A 262 -33.58 1.14 7.29
CA LYS A 262 -35.01 1.31 7.60
C LYS A 262 -35.90 0.19 7.04
N ASP A 263 -35.30 -0.83 6.45
CA ASP A 263 -36.05 -1.99 5.98
C ASP A 263 -36.52 -2.86 7.15
N THR A 264 -37.62 -3.59 6.93
CA THR A 264 -38.28 -4.41 7.95
C THR A 264 -37.35 -5.46 8.55
N GLN A 265 -36.43 -6.03 7.78
CA GLN A 265 -35.51 -7.06 8.28
C GLN A 265 -34.47 -6.46 9.23
N SER A 266 -33.86 -5.33 8.85
CA SER A 266 -32.95 -4.56 9.69
C SER A 266 -33.63 -4.08 10.98
N ASP A 267 -34.88 -3.64 10.89
CA ASP A 267 -35.65 -3.20 12.06
C ASP A 267 -35.93 -4.38 13.00
N LYS A 268 -36.33 -5.54 12.45
CA LYS A 268 -36.52 -6.77 13.24
C LYS A 268 -35.25 -7.14 14.01
N LEU A 269 -34.10 -7.25 13.32
CA LEU A 269 -32.83 -7.57 13.95
C LEU A 269 -32.43 -6.52 15.01
N ARG A 270 -32.69 -5.24 14.74
CA ARG A 270 -32.40 -4.17 15.71
C ARG A 270 -33.19 -4.36 16.99
N TRP A 271 -34.49 -4.64 16.90
CA TRP A 271 -35.32 -4.89 18.08
C TRP A 271 -34.94 -6.18 18.80
N GLU A 272 -34.57 -7.25 18.07
CA GLU A 272 -34.03 -8.47 18.68
C GLU A 272 -32.78 -8.19 19.54
N ILE A 273 -31.88 -7.30 19.09
CA ILE A 273 -30.69 -6.91 19.87
C ILE A 273 -31.07 -6.00 21.05
N ILE A 274 -31.97 -5.03 20.86
CA ILE A 274 -32.41 -4.11 21.92
C ILE A 274 -33.14 -4.85 23.05
N GLU A 275 -33.95 -5.85 22.72
CA GLU A 275 -34.76 -6.61 23.68
C GLU A 275 -33.93 -7.71 24.39
N ASN A 276 -32.75 -8.07 23.87
CA ASN A 276 -31.90 -9.09 24.46
C ASN A 276 -31.13 -8.58 25.71
N GLU A 277 -31.44 -9.12 26.88
CA GLU A 277 -30.82 -8.73 28.17
C GLU A 277 -29.36 -9.16 28.32
N GLU A 278 -28.88 -10.13 27.52
CA GLU A 278 -27.46 -10.55 27.51
C GLU A 278 -26.56 -9.53 26.80
N VAL A 279 -27.13 -8.59 26.04
CA VAL A 279 -26.38 -7.54 25.35
C VAL A 279 -26.10 -6.40 26.32
N ASP A 280 -24.87 -5.89 26.27
CA ASP A 280 -24.45 -4.73 27.06
C ASP A 280 -25.43 -3.55 26.94
N GLU A 281 -25.83 -3.00 28.08
CA GLU A 281 -26.86 -1.96 28.18
C GLU A 281 -26.53 -0.73 27.33
N ILE A 282 -25.23 -0.39 27.18
CA ILE A 282 -24.79 0.75 26.37
C ILE A 282 -24.94 0.46 24.87
N GLU A 283 -24.73 -0.77 24.42
CA GLU A 283 -24.96 -1.09 23.01
C GLU A 283 -26.46 -1.12 22.67
N ARG A 284 -27.29 -1.66 23.58
CA ARG A 284 -28.76 -1.61 23.47
C ARG A 284 -29.27 -0.17 23.44
N SER A 285 -28.76 0.69 24.33
CA SER A 285 -29.16 2.09 24.39
C SER A 285 -28.78 2.86 23.12
N ARG A 286 -27.57 2.67 22.59
CA ARG A 286 -27.14 3.27 21.32
C ARG A 286 -28.02 2.86 20.15
N LEU A 287 -28.47 1.61 20.09
CA LEU A 287 -29.36 1.14 19.03
C LEU A 287 -30.73 1.82 19.12
N LEU A 288 -31.25 1.96 20.33
CA LEU A 288 -32.53 2.63 20.58
C LEU A 288 -32.44 4.14 20.32
N GLU A 289 -31.38 4.82 20.75
CA GLU A 289 -31.15 6.25 20.49
C GLU A 289 -31.10 6.58 18.99
N ARG A 290 -30.57 5.67 18.17
CA ARG A 290 -30.52 5.84 16.71
C ARG A 290 -31.91 5.87 16.06
N LEU A 291 -32.95 5.46 16.77
CA LEU A 291 -34.35 5.55 16.31
C LEU A 291 -35.00 6.91 16.61
N LEU A 292 -34.37 7.81 17.39
CA LEU A 292 -34.94 9.13 17.72
C LEU A 292 -35.25 10.00 16.49
N GLY A 293 -34.57 9.77 15.36
CA GLY A 293 -34.89 10.43 14.09
C GLY A 293 -36.10 9.84 13.35
N ARG A 294 -36.78 8.84 13.91
CA ARG A 294 -37.90 8.08 13.32
C ARG A 294 -39.13 8.08 14.23
N THR A 295 -39.27 9.07 15.11
CA THR A 295 -40.38 9.19 16.09
C THR A 295 -41.75 9.38 15.43
N ASN A 296 -41.79 9.72 14.15
CA ASN A 296 -43.03 9.83 13.37
C ASN A 296 -43.55 8.49 12.84
N GLU A 297 -42.77 7.41 12.96
CA GLU A 297 -43.15 6.08 12.47
C GLU A 297 -43.92 5.30 13.56
N GLN A 298 -45.18 4.95 13.30
CA GLN A 298 -46.08 4.36 14.30
C GLN A 298 -45.56 3.02 14.86
N GLU A 299 -44.94 2.20 14.01
CA GLU A 299 -44.35 0.91 14.43
C GLU A 299 -43.23 1.10 15.46
N ILE A 300 -42.41 2.15 15.30
CA ILE A 300 -41.34 2.50 16.23
C ILE A 300 -41.91 2.96 17.57
N LYS A 301 -42.98 3.78 17.56
CA LYS A 301 -43.67 4.20 18.80
C LYS A 301 -44.23 3.00 19.57
N ILE A 302 -44.95 2.11 18.88
CA ILE A 302 -45.54 0.90 19.50
C ILE A 302 -44.45 0.05 20.16
N LYS A 303 -43.36 -0.22 19.43
CA LYS A 303 -42.23 -0.99 19.97
C LYS A 303 -41.54 -0.31 21.16
N ALA A 304 -41.41 1.01 21.14
CA ALA A 304 -40.88 1.77 22.27
C ALA A 304 -41.76 1.65 23.51
N GLU A 305 -43.08 1.72 23.37
CA GLU A 305 -44.03 1.52 24.48
C GLU A 305 -44.00 0.09 25.04
N GLU A 306 -43.85 -0.92 24.17
CA GLU A 306 -43.66 -2.31 24.57
C GLU A 306 -42.37 -2.48 25.40
N LEU A 307 -41.27 -1.89 24.93
CA LEU A 307 -39.99 -1.92 25.63
C LEU A 307 -40.08 -1.19 26.99
N LEU A 308 -40.73 -0.03 27.04
CA LEU A 308 -40.92 0.76 28.27
C LEU A 308 -41.60 -0.04 29.38
N LYS A 309 -42.55 -0.92 29.02
CA LYS A 309 -43.31 -1.77 29.96
C LYS A 309 -42.55 -3.02 30.37
N SER A 310 -41.62 -3.50 29.56
CA SER A 310 -40.94 -4.79 29.73
C SER A 310 -39.52 -4.69 30.26
N THR A 311 -38.80 -3.59 29.99
CA THR A 311 -37.39 -3.45 30.36
C THR A 311 -37.20 -3.11 31.84
N ASN A 312 -36.17 -3.69 32.45
CA ASN A 312 -35.71 -3.36 33.81
C ASN A 312 -34.67 -2.22 33.83
N SER A 313 -34.10 -1.89 32.67
CA SER A 313 -33.07 -0.84 32.52
C SER A 313 -33.68 0.56 32.61
N GLU A 314 -33.22 1.36 33.56
CA GLU A 314 -33.67 2.76 33.69
C GLU A 314 -33.21 3.61 32.49
N LEU A 315 -32.00 3.34 31.98
CA LEU A 315 -31.48 4.02 30.79
C LEU A 315 -32.38 3.76 29.57
N LEU A 316 -32.74 2.50 29.32
CA LEU A 316 -33.62 2.14 28.21
C LEU A 316 -35.03 2.70 28.39
N LYS A 317 -35.57 2.75 29.62
CA LYS A 317 -36.87 3.38 29.88
C LYS A 317 -36.89 4.85 29.48
N ILE A 318 -35.85 5.61 29.84
CA ILE A 318 -35.77 7.04 29.50
C ILE A 318 -35.78 7.23 27.98
N ILE A 319 -34.97 6.47 27.26
CA ILE A 319 -34.86 6.59 25.80
C ILE A 319 -36.15 6.11 25.13
N ALA A 320 -36.73 4.98 25.59
CA ALA A 320 -37.99 4.44 25.08
C ALA A 320 -39.17 5.40 25.30
N HIS A 321 -39.23 6.02 26.48
CA HIS A 321 -40.23 7.05 26.77
C HIS A 321 -40.12 8.21 25.78
N ASN A 322 -38.91 8.77 25.63
CA ASN A 322 -38.67 9.85 24.67
C ASN A 322 -39.05 9.44 23.24
N LEU A 323 -38.74 8.20 22.83
CA LEU A 323 -39.08 7.70 21.51
C LEU A 323 -40.59 7.56 21.29
N SER A 324 -41.33 7.15 22.32
CA SER A 324 -42.80 7.01 22.27
C SER A 324 -43.55 8.35 22.24
N THR A 325 -43.02 9.39 22.90
CA THR A 325 -43.74 10.67 23.10
C THR A 325 -43.25 11.82 22.23
N ALA A 326 -42.08 11.72 21.56
CA ALA A 326 -41.47 12.84 20.83
C ALA A 326 -42.21 13.30 19.55
N GLY A 327 -43.40 12.78 19.27
CA GLY A 327 -44.22 13.17 18.11
C GLY A 327 -45.68 13.50 18.47
N ASP A 328 -45.98 13.68 19.76
CA ASP A 328 -47.30 14.07 20.29
C ASP A 328 -47.26 15.52 20.79
#